data_AF-A0A1M3JY09-F1
#
_entry.id   AF-A0A1M3JY09-F1
#
_cell.length_a   1.000
_cell.length_b   1.000
_cell.length_c   1.000
_cell.angle_alpha   90.00
_cell.angle_beta   90.00
_cell.angle_gamma   90.00
#
_symmetry.space_group_name_H-M   'P 1'
#
loop_
_entity.id
_entity.type
_entity.pdbx_description
1 polymer ?
#
loop_
_entity_poly.entity_id
_entity_poly.type
_entity_poly.pdbx_seq_one_letter_code
_entity_poly.pdbx_strand_id
1 'polypeptide(L)'
;MNIVIVSSVFLPEPIVSARTSQSLAHELTALGHVVKVITNFPNRPAGQIYEGYKRSIFSSENTPSGYSITRCFSTFSKSSSIFSRLLENVVFGFIYPD
;
A
#
# COMPACT_ATOMS: atom_id res chain seq x y z
N MET A 1 19.76 -3.05 2.89
CA MET A 1 18.98 -3.91 1.98
C MET A 1 17.79 -3.13 1.47
N ASN A 2 17.28 -3.47 0.28
CA ASN A 2 16.05 -2.91 -0.26
C ASN A 2 14.89 -3.82 0.15
N ILE A 3 13.90 -3.27 0.86
CA ILE A 3 12.75 -4.02 1.35
C ILE A 3 11.48 -3.40 0.81
N VAL A 4 10.61 -4.24 0.26
CA VAL A 4 9.29 -3.84 -0.20
C VAL A 4 8.23 -4.48 0.68
N ILE A 5 7.39 -3.65 1.30
CA ILE A 5 6.24 -4.09 2.10
C ILE A 5 4.99 -3.89 1.26
N VAL A 6 4.33 -4.99 0.89
CA VAL A 6 3.04 -4.95 0.17
C VAL A 6 1.92 -5.19 1.17
N SER A 7 1.02 -4.23 1.31
CA SER A 7 -0.11 -4.33 2.25
C SER A 7 -1.38 -3.78 1.62
N SER A 8 -2.49 -4.51 1.69
CA SER A 8 -3.77 -4.02 1.18
C SER A 8 -4.42 -2.95 2.05
N VAL A 9 -3.83 -2.69 3.23
CA VAL A 9 -4.29 -1.70 4.21
C VAL A 9 -3.11 -0.98 4.82
N PHE A 10 -3.22 0.33 5.00
CA PHE A 10 -2.18 1.13 5.63
C PHE A 10 -2.80 2.36 6.29
N LEU A 11 -2.02 3.11 7.08
CA LEU A 11 -2.53 4.36 7.64
C LEU A 11 -3.10 5.25 6.52
N PRO A 12 -4.19 5.99 6.76
CA PRO A 12 -4.87 6.25 8.04
C PRO A 12 -5.95 5.22 8.48
N GLU A 13 -6.05 4.05 7.86
CA GLU A 13 -7.11 3.09 8.20
C GLU A 13 -6.97 2.56 9.65
N PRO A 14 -8.07 2.48 10.44
CA PRO A 14 -8.05 2.10 11.86
C PRO A 14 -7.96 0.57 12.05
N ILE A 15 -7.20 -0.11 11.19
CA ILE A 15 -7.07 -1.57 11.19
C ILE A 15 -5.75 -1.94 11.86
N VAL A 16 -5.76 -2.99 12.69
CA VAL A 16 -4.55 -3.46 13.38
C VAL A 16 -3.43 -3.74 12.38
N SER A 17 -3.72 -4.45 11.29
CA SER A 17 -2.75 -4.74 10.23
C SER A 17 -2.14 -3.48 9.61
N ALA A 18 -2.89 -2.38 9.47
CA ALA A 18 -2.35 -1.13 8.96
C ALA A 18 -1.29 -0.54 9.91
N ARG A 19 -1.55 -0.60 11.23
CA ARG A 19 -0.59 -0.18 12.26
C ARG A 19 0.62 -1.10 12.31
N THR A 20 0.42 -2.42 12.26
CA THR A 20 1.52 -3.40 12.25
C THR A 20 2.43 -3.20 11.03
N SER A 21 1.86 -3.01 9.84
CA SER A 21 2.65 -2.72 8.62
C SER A 21 3.43 -1.42 8.73
N GLN A 22 2.86 -0.38 9.36
CA GLN A 22 3.55 0.88 9.62
C GLN A 22 4.71 0.70 10.61
N SER A 23 4.47 0.04 11.75
CA SER A 23 5.52 -0.24 12.74
C SER A 23 6.66 -1.04 12.11
N LEU A 24 6.34 -2.04 11.29
CA LEU A 24 7.35 -2.81 10.57
C LEU A 24 8.17 -1.93 9.61
N ALA A 25 7.51 -1.08 8.82
CA ALA A 25 8.20 -0.16 7.91
C ALA A 25 9.13 0.81 8.66
N HIS A 26 8.67 1.33 9.80
CA HIS A 26 9.43 2.22 10.65
C HIS A 26 10.67 1.52 11.23
N GLU A 27 10.50 0.37 11.90
CA GLU A 27 11.61 -0.36 12.52
C GLU A 27 12.65 -0.82 11.49
N LEU A 28 12.21 -1.34 10.34
CA LEU A 28 13.14 -1.73 9.27
C LEU A 28 13.92 -0.54 8.72
N THR A 29 13.30 0.64 8.65
CA THR A 29 13.99 1.87 8.24
C THR A 29 14.97 2.33 9.31
N ALA A 30 14.60 2.25 10.59
CA ALA A 30 15.46 2.57 11.73
C ALA A 30 16.69 1.64 11.80
N LEU A 31 16.56 0.40 11.36
CA LEU A 31 17.66 -0.56 11.17
C LEU A 31 18.56 -0.25 9.95
N GLY A 32 18.30 0.83 9.21
CA GLY A 32 19.10 1.28 8.08
C GLY A 32 18.76 0.61 6.75
N HIS A 33 17.59 -0.04 6.64
CA HIS A 33 17.11 -0.57 5.37
C HIS A 33 16.41 0.50 4.54
N VAL A 34 16.46 0.37 3.21
CA VAL A 34 15.68 1.21 2.29
C VAL A 34 14.33 0.56 2.12
N VAL A 35 13.30 1.15 2.73
CA VAL A 35 11.94 0.58 2.76
C VAL A 35 11.01 1.33 1.81
N LYS A 36 10.28 0.57 0.98
CA LYS A 36 9.17 1.05 0.18
C LYS A 36 7.90 0.29 0.57
N VAL A 37 6.82 1.00 0.81
CA VAL A 37 5.50 0.42 1.09
C VAL A 37 4.63 0.57 -0.15
N ILE A 38 4.00 -0.50 -0.61
CA ILE A 38 2.98 -0.46 -1.65
C ILE A 38 1.65 -0.82 -1.01
N THR A 39 0.67 0.08 -1.16
CA THR A 39 -0.66 -0.07 -0.54
C THR A 39 -1.74 0.50 -1.43
N ASN A 40 -3.00 0.22 -1.09
CA ASN A 40 -4.14 0.83 -1.75
C ASN A 40 -4.44 2.22 -1.16
N PHE A 41 -5.23 3.01 -1.89
CA PHE A 41 -5.86 4.19 -1.30
C PHE A 41 -6.72 3.78 -0.10
N PRO A 42 -6.60 4.50 1.03
CA PRO A 42 -7.26 4.12 2.26
C PRO A 42 -8.78 4.20 2.06
N ASN A 43 -9.48 3.11 2.37
CA ASN A 43 -10.92 3.04 2.12
C ASN A 43 -11.70 2.23 3.16
N ARG A 44 -11.03 1.48 4.03
CA ARG A 44 -11.66 0.62 5.02
C ARG A 44 -11.83 1.33 6.37
N PRO A 45 -12.88 1.00 7.14
CA PRO A 45 -13.90 -0.02 6.88
C PRO A 45 -15.08 0.47 6.02
N ALA A 46 -15.22 1.78 5.83
CA ALA A 46 -16.41 2.39 5.22
C ALA A 46 -16.61 2.08 3.72
N GLY A 47 -15.59 1.58 3.04
CA GLY A 47 -15.60 1.35 1.59
C GLY A 47 -15.54 2.65 0.77
N GLN A 48 -15.20 3.77 1.40
CA GLN A 48 -15.09 5.09 0.79
C GLN A 48 -13.67 5.62 1.00
N ILE A 49 -13.12 6.27 -0.03
CA ILE A 49 -11.78 6.83 0.06
C ILE A 49 -11.76 7.93 1.13
N TYR A 50 -10.74 7.92 1.99
CA TYR A 50 -10.59 8.92 3.04
C TYR A 50 -10.47 10.33 2.45
N GLU A 51 -10.99 11.33 3.17
CA GLU A 51 -10.82 12.73 2.80
C GLU A 51 -9.33 13.09 2.69
N GLY A 52 -9.00 13.94 1.72
CA GLY A 52 -7.62 14.30 1.38
C GLY A 52 -6.95 13.37 0.37
N TYR A 53 -7.52 12.19 0.10
CA TYR A 53 -7.02 11.28 -0.94
C TYR A 53 -7.83 11.45 -2.22
N LYS A 54 -7.15 11.70 -3.34
CA LYS A 54 -7.76 11.77 -4.68
C LYS A 54 -7.48 10.47 -5.44
N ARG A 55 -8.47 10.00 -6.21
CA ARG A 55 -8.29 8.87 -7.12
C ARG A 55 -7.30 9.25 -8.22
N SER A 56 -6.06 8.82 -8.08
CA SER A 56 -5.08 8.73 -9.17
C SER A 56 -4.73 7.27 -9.39
N ILE A 57 -4.10 6.93 -10.52
CA ILE A 57 -3.66 5.55 -10.80
C ILE A 57 -2.60 5.13 -9.78
N PHE A 58 -1.66 6.04 -9.48
CA PHE A 58 -0.66 5.90 -8.44
C PHE A 58 -0.42 7.24 -7.74
N SER A 59 -0.01 7.20 -6.49
CA SER A 59 0.46 8.37 -5.74
C SER A 59 1.59 7.93 -4.82
N SER A 60 2.72 8.61 -4.88
CA SER A 60 3.86 8.32 -4.01
C SER A 60 4.03 9.44 -2.99
N GLU A 61 4.23 9.07 -1.73
CA GLU A 61 4.48 9.98 -0.61
C GLU A 61 5.71 9.50 0.17
N ASN A 62 6.54 10.43 0.62
CA ASN A 62 7.66 10.13 1.51
C ASN A 62 7.24 10.43 2.94
N THR A 63 7.58 9.53 3.86
CA THR A 63 7.28 9.73 5.27
C THR A 63 8.44 10.45 5.98
N PRO A 64 8.16 11.22 7.05
CA PRO A 64 9.21 11.76 7.91
C PRO A 64 10.10 10.68 8.54
N SER A 65 9.60 9.44 8.64
CA SER A 65 10.34 8.29 9.12
C SER A 65 11.34 7.71 8.11
N GLY A 66 11.43 8.26 6.89
CA GLY A 66 12.46 7.89 5.91
C GLY A 66 12.07 6.79 4.92
N TYR A 67 10.91 6.14 5.06
CA TYR A 67 10.38 5.22 4.05
C TYR A 67 9.39 5.91 3.11
N SER A 68 9.25 5.34 1.91
CA SER A 68 8.29 5.82 0.91
C SER A 68 7.05 4.93 0.87
N ILE A 69 5.91 5.53 0.54
CA ILE A 69 4.63 4.83 0.36
C ILE A 69 4.13 5.12 -1.05
N THR A 70 3.84 4.09 -1.82
CA THR A 70 3.14 4.17 -3.10
C THR A 70 1.74 3.63 -2.93
N ARG A 71 0.76 4.51 -3.12
CA ARG A 71 -0.67 4.22 -3.11
C ARG A 71 -1.15 3.93 -4.51
N CYS A 72 -1.71 2.76 -4.72
CA CYS A 72 -2.23 2.31 -5.99
C CYS A 72 -3.75 2.44 -6.04
N PHE A 73 -4.28 2.77 -7.21
CA PHE A 73 -5.71 2.62 -7.47
C PHE A 73 -6.11 1.16 -7.34
N SER A 74 -7.17 0.89 -6.58
CA SER A 74 -7.78 -0.43 -6.49
C SER A 74 -9.28 -0.30 -6.75
N THR A 75 -9.84 -1.23 -7.52
CA THR A 75 -11.27 -1.26 -7.81
C THR A 75 -12.01 -1.85 -6.62
N PHE A 76 -12.81 -1.03 -5.94
CA PHE A 76 -13.65 -1.48 -4.84
C PHE A 76 -14.87 -2.24 -5.37
N SER A 77 -14.67 -3.51 -5.76
CA SER A 77 -15.79 -4.37 -6.09
C SER A 77 -16.48 -4.83 -4.80
N LYS A 78 -17.78 -4.49 -4.64
CA LYS A 78 -18.67 -5.11 -3.63
C LYS A 78 -18.85 -6.62 -3.84
N SER A 79 -18.43 -7.15 -5.00
CA SER A 79 -18.48 -8.57 -5.35
C SER A 79 -17.06 -9.14 -5.45
N SER A 80 -16.73 -10.06 -4.55
CA SER A 80 -15.44 -10.73 -4.45
C SER A 80 -15.25 -11.74 -5.58
N SER A 81 -14.63 -11.33 -6.69
CA SER A 81 -14.14 -12.25 -7.73
C SER A 81 -12.64 -12.53 -7.55
N ILE A 82 -12.30 -13.80 -7.37
CA ILE A 82 -10.93 -14.35 -7.31
C ILE A 82 -10.11 -13.99 -8.55
N PHE A 83 -10.75 -13.83 -9.71
CA PHE A 83 -10.08 -13.47 -10.96
C PHE A 83 -9.51 -12.05 -10.96
N SER A 84 -10.18 -11.11 -10.28
CA SER A 84 -9.67 -9.74 -10.14
C SER A 84 -8.42 -9.70 -9.26
N ARG A 85 -8.36 -10.54 -8.23
CA ARG A 85 -7.19 -10.66 -7.33
C ARG A 85 -6.00 -11.31 -8.02
N LEU A 86 -6.24 -12.25 -8.94
CA LEU A 86 -5.17 -12.92 -9.67
C LEU A 86 -4.53 -11.99 -10.71
N LEU A 87 -5.33 -11.21 -11.43
CA LEU A 87 -4.82 -10.28 -12.45
C LEU A 87 -3.96 -9.15 -11.84
N GLU A 88 -4.36 -8.65 -10.67
CA GLU A 88 -3.61 -7.62 -9.92
C GLU A 88 -2.21 -8.11 -9.51
N ASN A 89 -2.05 -9.40 -9.18
CA ASN A 89 -0.75 -9.98 -8.84
C ASN A 89 0.14 -10.25 -10.06
N VAL A 90 -0.42 -10.55 -11.23
CA VAL A 90 0.36 -10.88 -12.45
C VAL A 90 0.96 -9.62 -13.10
N VAL A 91 0.24 -8.50 -13.08
CA VAL A 91 0.74 -7.23 -13.65
C VAL A 91 1.92 -6.67 -12.84
N PHE A 92 1.95 -6.92 -11.53
CA PHE A 92 3.03 -6.47 -10.65
C PHE A 92 4.38 -7.18 -10.92
N GLY A 93 4.34 -8.41 -11.44
CA GLY A 93 5.55 -9.21 -11.72
C GLY A 93 6.20 -8.95 -13.09
N PHE A 94 5.45 -8.43 -14.07
CA PHE A 94 5.94 -8.26 -15.44
C PHE A 94 6.47 -6.86 -15.78
N ILE A 95 6.21 -5.86 -14.94
CA ILE A 95 6.61 -4.46 -15.18
C ILE A 95 7.58 -3.99 -14.10
N TYR A 96 8.68 -4.72 -13.92
CA TYR A 96 9.87 -4.16 -13.30
C TYR A 96 11.05 -4.40 -14.26
N PRO A 97 11.43 -3.40 -15.09
CA PRO A 97 12.72 -3.44 -15.74
C PRO A 97 13.80 -3.15 -14.68
N ASP A 98 14.89 -3.90 -14.77
CA ASP A 98 16.06 -3.90 -13.87
C ASP A 98 16.59 -2.50 -13.49
#